data_AF-A0A916BKP0-F1
#
_entry.id   AF-A0A916BKP0-F1
#
_cell.length_a   1.000
_cell.length_b   1.000
_cell.length_c   1.000
_cell.angle_alpha   90.00
_cell.angle_beta   90.00
_cell.angle_gamma   90.00
#
_symmetry.space_group_name_H-M   'P 1'
#
loop_
_entity.id
_entity.type
_entity.pdbx_description
1 polymer ?
#
loop_
_entity_poly.entity_id
_entity_poly.type
_entity_poly.pdbx_seq_one_letter_code
_entity_poly.pdbx_strand_id
1 'polypeptide(L)'
;MPTKTETILFAVLLSLLILIEVACALVAYFTLGEVMSAFYIVMISLLNLFCALLFFRHRRAAIVGVVSLALLIIPVQLVLGVEVARVQIEATHIVTYVYNYRDQTGQYPANLDAYTFRDPAVRQHFGTYQRDSVPVGFVLYYWAGSATNSYWYSSHTGWGYYPD
;
A
#
# COMPACT_ATOMS: atom_id res chain seq x y z
N MET A 1 -0.96 5.25 -41.98
CA MET A 1 -0.47 6.12 -40.89
C MET A 1 -1.64 6.54 -39.99
N PRO A 2 -1.44 6.68 -38.67
CA PRO A 2 -2.49 7.16 -37.77
C PRO A 2 -2.85 8.60 -38.08
N THR A 3 -4.13 8.94 -37.92
CA THR A 3 -4.59 10.33 -38.02
C THR A 3 -4.07 11.13 -36.83
N LYS A 4 -3.93 12.45 -36.98
CA LYS A 4 -3.51 13.32 -35.88
C LYS A 4 -4.40 13.14 -34.64
N THR A 5 -5.71 13.03 -34.84
CA THR A 5 -6.68 12.83 -33.76
C THR A 5 -6.47 11.50 -33.03
N GLU A 6 -6.30 10.39 -33.75
CA GLU A 6 -6.02 9.09 -33.12
C GLU A 6 -4.73 9.11 -32.29
N THR A 7 -3.68 9.74 -32.81
CA THR A 7 -2.41 9.86 -32.10
C THR A 7 -2.57 10.70 -30.83
N ILE A 8 -3.29 11.82 -30.89
CA ILE A 8 -3.57 12.67 -29.71
C ILE A 8 -4.38 11.88 -28.67
N LEU A 9 -5.45 11.20 -29.08
CA LEU A 9 -6.29 10.41 -28.18
C LEU A 9 -5.50 9.29 -27.50
N PHE A 10 -4.67 8.57 -28.26
CA PHE A 10 -3.82 7.52 -27.70
C PHE A 10 -2.78 8.09 -26.74
N ALA A 11 -2.12 9.20 -27.08
CA ALA A 11 -1.15 9.85 -26.20
C ALA A 11 -1.79 10.30 -24.88
N VAL A 12 -2.99 10.88 -24.93
CA VAL A 12 -3.75 11.27 -23.73
C VAL A 12 -4.10 10.04 -22.89
N LEU A 13 -4.62 8.98 -23.51
CA LEU A 13 -4.95 7.72 -22.81
C LEU A 13 -3.73 7.12 -22.14
N LEU A 14 -2.64 6.97 -22.88
CA LEU A 14 -1.37 6.42 -22.39
C LEU A 14 -0.83 7.25 -21.22
N SER A 15 -0.84 8.58 -21.34
CA SER A 15 -0.34 9.46 -20.30
C SER A 15 -1.18 9.35 -19.02
N LEU A 16 -2.50 9.32 -19.15
CA LEU A 16 -3.40 9.14 -18.02
C LEU A 16 -3.16 7.81 -17.31
N LEU A 17 -3.06 6.71 -18.07
CA LEU A 17 -2.86 5.38 -17.51
C LEU A 17 -1.50 5.24 -16.85
N ILE A 18 -0.42 5.74 -17.46
CA ILE A 18 0.90 5.76 -16.83
C ILE A 18 0.88 6.50 -15.49
N LEU A 19 0.21 7.66 -15.40
CA LEU A 19 0.11 8.39 -14.13
C LEU A 19 -0.58 7.57 -13.04
N ILE A 20 -1.67 6.88 -13.39
CA ILE A 20 -2.40 6.02 -12.44
C ILE A 20 -1.58 4.79 -12.07
N GLU A 21 -0.91 4.15 -13.02
CA GLU A 21 -0.06 2.98 -12.80
C GLU A 21 1.16 3.31 -11.93
N VAL A 22 1.77 4.48 -12.12
CA VAL A 22 2.86 4.98 -11.25
C VAL A 22 2.33 5.23 -9.84
N ALA A 23 1.16 5.85 -9.68
CA ALA A 23 0.55 6.01 -8.37
C ALA A 23 0.29 4.65 -7.69
N CYS A 24 -0.17 3.65 -8.46
CA CYS A 24 -0.35 2.28 -7.97
C CYS A 24 0.98 1.61 -7.57
N ALA A 25 2.07 1.86 -8.30
CA ALA A 25 3.39 1.35 -7.94
C ALA A 25 3.94 2.02 -6.67
N LEU A 26 3.61 3.30 -6.42
CA LEU A 26 3.90 3.96 -5.14
C LEU A 26 3.10 3.34 -3.98
N VAL A 27 1.85 2.94 -4.21
CA VAL A 27 1.09 2.16 -3.21
C VAL A 27 1.78 0.81 -2.97
N ALA A 28 2.31 0.17 -4.02
CA ALA A 28 3.04 -1.08 -3.91
C ALA A 28 4.28 -0.99 -2.99
N TYR A 29 4.87 0.20 -2.82
CA TYR A 29 5.96 0.42 -1.87
C TYR A 29 5.54 0.09 -0.44
N PHE A 30 4.31 0.43 -0.07
CA PHE A 30 3.78 0.19 1.27
C PHE A 30 3.16 -1.21 1.41
N THR A 31 2.71 -1.83 0.32
CA THR A 31 2.03 -3.13 0.39
C THR A 31 2.97 -4.31 0.15
N LEU A 32 3.87 -4.17 -0.82
CA LEU A 32 4.75 -5.24 -1.31
C LEU A 32 6.23 -4.93 -1.10
N GLY A 33 6.56 -3.69 -0.76
CA GLY A 33 7.88 -3.27 -0.32
C GLY A 33 8.71 -2.62 -1.43
N GLU A 34 9.95 -2.25 -1.10
CA GLU A 34 10.75 -1.36 -1.94
C GLU A 34 11.17 -2.03 -3.24
N VAL A 35 11.68 -3.26 -3.14
CA VAL A 35 12.19 -4.03 -4.28
C VAL A 35 11.07 -4.30 -5.28
N MET A 36 9.91 -4.73 -4.79
CA MET A 36 8.76 -5.02 -5.64
C MET A 36 8.18 -3.77 -6.28
N SER A 37 8.11 -2.64 -5.55
CA SER A 37 7.68 -1.36 -6.10
C SER A 37 8.60 -0.89 -7.24
N ALA A 38 9.92 -0.97 -7.05
CA ALA A 38 10.89 -0.64 -8.08
C ALA A 38 10.74 -1.53 -9.33
N PHE A 39 10.53 -2.84 -9.12
CA PHE A 39 10.28 -3.78 -10.21
C PHE A 39 9.01 -3.42 -10.99
N TYR A 40 7.91 -3.06 -10.31
CA TYR A 40 6.68 -2.60 -10.97
C TYR A 40 6.91 -1.35 -11.81
N ILE A 41 7.60 -0.33 -11.29
CA ILE A 41 7.88 0.92 -12.03
C ILE A 41 8.64 0.62 -13.33
N VAL A 42 9.66 -0.24 -13.27
CA VAL A 42 10.46 -0.62 -14.45
C VAL A 42 9.60 -1.39 -15.45
N MET A 43 8.82 -2.38 -15.00
CA MET A 43 7.96 -3.18 -15.89
C MET A 43 6.86 -2.35 -16.55
N ILE A 44 6.17 -1.50 -15.79
CA ILE A 44 5.15 -0.57 -16.30
C ILE A 44 5.76 0.32 -17.39
N SER A 45 6.94 0.88 -17.13
CA SER A 45 7.62 1.76 -18.08
C SER A 45 7.97 1.04 -19.40
N LEU A 46 8.51 -0.16 -19.32
CA LEU A 46 8.91 -0.95 -20.49
C LEU A 46 7.70 -1.43 -21.30
N LEU A 47 6.63 -1.90 -20.64
CA LEU A 47 5.44 -2.42 -21.30
C LEU A 47 4.62 -1.29 -21.97
N ASN A 48 4.52 -0.12 -21.32
CA ASN A 48 3.88 1.05 -21.93
C ASN A 48 4.70 1.58 -23.11
N LEU A 49 6.02 1.62 -23.00
CA LEU A 49 6.90 1.99 -24.12
C LEU A 49 6.71 1.03 -25.31
N PHE A 50 6.66 -0.27 -25.04
CA PHE A 50 6.38 -1.29 -26.06
C PHE A 50 5.03 -1.04 -26.74
N CYS A 51 3.97 -0.76 -25.98
CA CYS A 51 2.67 -0.43 -26.55
C CYS A 51 2.70 0.86 -27.39
N ALA A 52 3.47 1.87 -26.96
CA ALA A 52 3.64 3.11 -27.71
C ALA A 52 4.32 2.87 -29.07
N LEU A 53 5.36 2.03 -29.10
CA LEU A 53 6.01 1.61 -30.35
C LEU A 53 5.08 0.77 -31.23
N LEU A 54 4.32 -0.14 -30.62
CA LEU A 54 3.36 -1.00 -31.31
C LEU A 54 2.23 -0.19 -31.97
N PHE A 55 1.85 0.95 -31.41
CA PHE A 55 0.77 1.79 -31.93
C PHE A 55 0.96 2.20 -33.39
N PHE A 56 2.21 2.46 -33.81
CA PHE A 56 2.51 2.87 -35.19
C PHE A 56 2.24 1.77 -36.22
N ARG A 57 2.28 0.50 -35.81
CA ARG A 57 2.09 -0.65 -36.71
C ARG A 57 0.78 -1.40 -36.47
N HIS A 58 0.40 -1.62 -35.22
CA HIS A 58 -0.74 -2.42 -34.79
C HIS A 58 -1.58 -1.70 -33.72
N ARG A 59 -2.31 -0.65 -34.12
CA ARG A 59 -3.09 0.25 -33.23
C ARG A 59 -4.01 -0.46 -32.27
N ARG A 60 -4.83 -1.39 -32.78
CA ARG A 60 -5.81 -2.13 -31.96
C ARG A 60 -5.09 -2.95 -30.89
N ALA A 61 -3.99 -3.60 -31.26
CA ALA A 61 -3.19 -4.38 -30.32
C ALA A 61 -2.54 -3.47 -29.25
N ALA A 62 -2.04 -2.28 -29.64
CA ALA A 62 -1.50 -1.32 -28.68
C ALA A 62 -2.55 -0.83 -27.67
N ILE A 63 -3.74 -0.44 -28.14
CA ILE A 63 -4.84 0.00 -27.26
C ILE A 63 -5.26 -1.13 -26.32
N VAL A 64 -5.47 -2.33 -26.85
CA VAL A 64 -5.80 -3.51 -26.05
C VAL A 64 -4.70 -3.79 -25.03
N GLY A 65 -3.44 -3.66 -25.41
CA GLY A 65 -2.28 -3.83 -24.54
C GLY A 65 -2.31 -2.89 -23.34
N VAL A 66 -2.34 -1.57 -23.59
CA VAL A 66 -2.34 -0.55 -22.51
C VAL A 66 -3.56 -0.72 -21.60
N VAL A 67 -4.76 -0.96 -22.17
CA VAL A 67 -5.97 -1.17 -21.37
C VAL A 67 -5.89 -2.45 -20.54
N SER A 68 -5.33 -3.53 -21.08
CA SER A 68 -5.18 -4.80 -20.35
C SER A 68 -4.18 -4.67 -19.20
N LEU A 69 -3.09 -3.93 -19.41
CA LEU A 69 -2.11 -3.64 -18.34
C LEU A 69 -2.76 -2.85 -17.21
N ALA A 70 -3.48 -1.78 -17.55
CA ALA A 70 -4.20 -0.98 -16.58
C ALA A 70 -5.22 -1.80 -15.79
N LEU A 71 -6.00 -2.66 -16.46
CA LEU A 71 -6.97 -3.55 -15.81
C LEU A 71 -6.33 -4.62 -14.92
N LEU A 72 -5.09 -5.03 -15.20
CA LEU A 72 -4.36 -5.99 -14.38
C LEU A 72 -3.78 -5.34 -13.12
N ILE A 73 -3.24 -4.13 -13.26
CA ILE A 73 -2.46 -3.47 -12.20
C ILE A 73 -3.38 -2.68 -11.27
N ILE A 74 -4.25 -1.83 -11.81
CA ILE A 74 -4.98 -0.83 -11.04
C ILE A 74 -5.91 -1.47 -9.98
N PRO A 75 -6.78 -2.45 -10.32
CA PRO A 75 -7.71 -2.99 -9.33
C PRO A 75 -7.02 -3.65 -8.15
N VAL A 76 -5.94 -4.40 -8.40
CA VAL A 76 -5.18 -5.10 -7.36
C VAL A 76 -4.54 -4.10 -6.40
N GLN A 77 -3.87 -3.07 -6.93
CA GLN A 77 -3.18 -2.08 -6.11
C GLN A 77 -4.16 -1.17 -5.35
N LEU A 78 -5.33 -0.88 -5.90
CA LEU A 78 -6.38 -0.16 -5.18
C LEU A 78 -6.91 -0.96 -3.98
N VAL A 79 -7.17 -2.26 -4.16
CA VAL A 79 -7.63 -3.13 -3.06
C VAL A 79 -6.58 -3.19 -1.95
N LEU A 80 -5.33 -3.42 -2.30
CA LEU A 80 -4.22 -3.45 -1.32
C LEU A 80 -4.03 -2.10 -0.63
N GLY A 81 -4.15 -0.99 -1.36
CA GLY A 81 -4.07 0.36 -0.79
C GLY A 81 -5.17 0.64 0.24
N VAL A 82 -6.41 0.20 -0.04
CA VAL A 82 -7.52 0.31 0.91
C VAL A 82 -7.28 -0.55 2.14
N GLU A 83 -6.74 -1.76 1.97
CA GLU A 83 -6.39 -2.65 3.08
C GLU A 83 -5.34 -2.01 4.00
N VAL A 84 -4.25 -1.48 3.45
CA VAL A 84 -3.22 -0.76 4.22
C VAL A 84 -3.82 0.40 4.99
N ALA A 85 -4.66 1.22 4.34
CA ALA A 85 -5.31 2.34 5.00
C ALA A 85 -6.17 1.90 6.20
N ARG A 86 -6.93 0.81 6.05
CA ARG A 86 -7.76 0.24 7.14
C ARG A 86 -6.89 -0.24 8.30
N VAL A 87 -5.81 -0.96 8.01
CA VAL A 87 -4.86 -1.44 9.04
C VAL A 87 -4.22 -0.28 9.78
N GLN A 88 -3.77 0.78 9.08
CA GLN A 88 -3.15 1.95 9.71
C GLN A 88 -4.13 2.75 10.59
N ILE A 89 -5.37 2.90 10.14
CA ILE A 89 -6.44 3.53 10.94
C ILE A 89 -6.66 2.72 12.22
N GLU A 90 -6.72 1.40 12.11
CA GLU A 90 -6.93 0.54 13.28
C GLU A 90 -5.74 0.54 14.23
N ALA A 91 -4.50 0.54 13.70
CA ALA A 91 -3.30 0.71 14.51
C ALA A 91 -3.35 2.01 15.32
N THR A 92 -3.81 3.11 14.70
CA THR A 92 -4.00 4.39 15.39
C THR A 92 -5.03 4.27 16.51
N HIS A 93 -6.15 3.57 16.29
CA HIS A 93 -7.14 3.33 17.34
C HIS A 93 -6.60 2.49 18.51
N ILE A 94 -5.80 1.46 18.22
CA ILE A 94 -5.14 0.65 19.26
C ILE A 94 -4.20 1.53 20.08
N VAL A 95 -3.36 2.34 19.42
CA VAL A 95 -2.46 3.28 20.08
C VAL A 95 -3.23 4.25 20.97
N THR A 96 -4.31 4.85 20.47
CA THR A 96 -5.19 5.73 21.27
C THR A 96 -5.79 4.99 22.47
N TYR A 97 -6.27 3.76 22.29
CA TYR A 97 -6.79 2.94 23.39
C TYR A 97 -5.73 2.70 24.47
N VAL A 98 -4.52 2.33 24.07
CA VAL A 98 -3.39 2.05 24.98
C VAL A 98 -3.02 3.29 25.81
N TYR A 99 -2.99 4.47 25.18
CA TYR A 99 -2.76 5.72 25.90
C TYR A 99 -3.91 6.09 26.84
N ASN A 100 -5.17 5.98 26.39
CA ASN A 100 -6.32 6.24 27.24
C ASN A 100 -6.36 5.31 28.47
N TYR A 101 -6.00 4.04 28.29
CA TYR A 101 -5.91 3.07 29.38
C TYR A 101 -4.84 3.49 30.40
N ARG A 102 -3.68 3.98 29.92
CA ARG A 102 -2.63 4.53 30.79
C ARG A 102 -3.10 5.76 31.55
N ASP A 103 -3.80 6.69 30.89
CA ASP A 103 -4.27 7.91 31.54
C ASP A 103 -5.27 7.62 32.66
N GLN A 104 -6.03 6.52 32.54
CA GLN A 104 -7.01 6.09 33.55
C GLN A 104 -6.40 5.26 34.68
N THR A 105 -5.41 4.40 34.38
CA THR A 105 -4.90 3.40 35.33
C THR A 105 -3.47 3.68 35.82
N GLY A 106 -2.79 4.65 35.21
CA GLY A 106 -1.37 4.95 35.44
C GLY A 106 -0.40 4.00 34.73
N GLN A 107 -0.85 2.96 34.05
CA GLN A 107 0.00 1.95 33.40
C GLN A 107 -0.50 1.56 32.01
N TYR A 108 0.39 1.15 31.11
CA TYR A 108 -0.04 0.52 29.85
C TYR A 108 -0.66 -0.86 30.12
N PRO A 109 -1.67 -1.26 29.33
CA PRO A 109 -2.31 -2.56 29.48
C PRO A 109 -1.29 -3.68 29.21
N ALA A 110 -1.45 -4.83 29.87
CA ALA A 110 -0.55 -5.97 29.70
C ALA A 110 -0.70 -6.64 28.32
N ASN A 111 -1.91 -6.58 27.75
CA ASN A 111 -2.25 -7.11 26.44
C ASN A 111 -3.42 -6.30 25.83
N LEU A 112 -3.87 -6.71 24.65
CA LEU A 112 -4.97 -6.07 23.92
C LEU A 112 -6.29 -6.87 24.03
N ASP A 113 -6.45 -7.76 25.01
CA ASP A 113 -7.64 -8.64 25.07
C ASP A 113 -8.93 -7.86 25.32
N ALA A 114 -8.85 -6.76 26.05
CA ALA A 114 -9.98 -5.85 26.31
C ALA A 114 -10.22 -4.85 25.16
N TYR A 115 -9.33 -4.78 24.16
CA TYR A 115 -9.51 -3.95 22.99
C TYR A 115 -10.46 -4.63 22.00
N THR A 116 -11.51 -3.92 21.59
CA THR A 116 -12.41 -4.38 20.53
C THR A 116 -12.02 -3.72 19.22
N PHE A 117 -11.63 -4.55 18.25
CA PHE A 117 -11.37 -4.09 16.89
C PHE A 117 -12.63 -3.45 16.30
N ARG A 118 -12.49 -2.21 15.80
CA ARG A 118 -13.56 -1.53 15.06
C ARG A 118 -13.77 -2.17 13.71
N ASP A 119 -12.72 -2.71 13.14
CA ASP A 119 -12.74 -3.48 11.90
C ASP A 119 -12.22 -4.90 12.16
N PRO A 120 -13.10 -5.88 12.40
CA PRO A 120 -12.67 -7.25 12.71
C PRO A 120 -11.88 -7.92 11.58
N ALA A 121 -12.06 -7.47 10.34
CA ALA A 121 -11.38 -8.07 9.18
C ALA A 121 -9.87 -7.79 9.19
N VAL A 122 -9.44 -6.68 9.79
CA VAL A 122 -8.01 -6.34 9.86
C VAL A 122 -7.28 -6.98 11.03
N ARG A 123 -7.99 -7.67 11.94
CA ARG A 123 -7.38 -8.26 13.15
C ARG A 123 -6.20 -9.17 12.83
N GLN A 124 -6.30 -9.94 11.74
CA GLN A 124 -5.25 -10.87 11.34
C GLN A 124 -3.90 -10.19 11.05
N HIS A 125 -3.89 -8.88 10.80
CA HIS A 125 -2.69 -8.10 10.46
C HIS A 125 -1.88 -7.67 11.68
N PHE A 126 -2.38 -7.90 12.89
CA PHE A 126 -1.76 -7.49 14.14
C PHE A 126 -1.12 -8.71 14.80
N GLY A 127 0.20 -8.69 14.95
CA GLY A 127 0.97 -9.80 15.47
C GLY A 127 1.22 -9.70 16.96
N THR A 128 2.01 -8.70 17.35
CA THR A 128 2.57 -8.63 18.70
C THR A 128 2.35 -7.26 19.30
N TYR A 129 1.75 -7.25 20.49
CA TYR A 129 1.79 -6.12 21.41
C TYR A 129 2.71 -6.50 22.57
N GLN A 130 3.70 -5.66 22.85
CA GLN A 130 4.62 -5.86 23.97
C GLN A 130 4.63 -4.60 24.82
N ARG A 131 4.48 -4.79 26.13
CA ARG A 131 4.68 -3.72 27.11
C ARG A 131 6.13 -3.75 27.56
N ASP A 132 6.83 -2.64 27.38
CA ASP A 132 8.17 -2.46 27.91
C ASP A 132 8.09 -1.95 29.34
N SER A 133 8.76 -2.65 30.26
CA SER A 133 8.83 -2.22 31.65
C SER A 133 9.95 -1.20 31.91
N VAL A 134 11.01 -1.18 31.09
CA VAL A 134 12.17 -0.29 31.27
C VAL A 134 12.81 0.05 29.92
N PRO A 135 12.73 1.31 29.43
CA PRO A 135 11.86 2.39 29.90
C PRO A 135 10.37 2.06 29.71
N VAL A 136 9.50 2.54 30.61
CA VAL A 136 8.06 2.24 30.58
C VAL A 136 7.47 2.65 29.22
N GLY A 137 6.96 1.67 28.48
CA GLY A 137 6.52 1.87 27.12
C GLY A 137 5.69 0.72 26.58
N PHE A 138 5.41 0.79 25.29
CA PHE A 138 4.88 -0.33 24.54
C PHE A 138 5.33 -0.28 23.09
N VAL A 139 5.28 -1.45 22.45
CA VAL A 139 5.46 -1.60 21.01
C VAL A 139 4.30 -2.41 20.44
N LEU A 140 3.75 -1.94 19.33
CA LEU A 140 2.73 -2.61 18.54
C LEU A 140 3.33 -2.96 17.18
N TYR A 141 3.33 -4.24 16.82
CA TYR A 141 3.76 -4.73 15.50
C TYR A 141 2.57 -5.19 14.67
N TYR A 142 2.56 -4.79 13.41
CA TYR A 142 1.55 -5.16 12.44
C TYR A 142 2.15 -5.21 11.02
N TRP A 143 1.42 -5.77 10.06
CA TRP A 143 1.83 -5.83 8.65
C TRP A 143 0.65 -5.46 7.76
N ALA A 144 0.92 -5.00 6.55
CA ALA A 144 -0.14 -4.66 5.60
C ALA A 144 0.29 -5.00 4.17
N GLY A 145 -0.60 -5.61 3.39
CA GLY A 145 -0.26 -6.21 2.10
C GLY A 145 0.47 -7.54 2.27
N SER A 146 1.82 -7.53 2.29
CA SER A 146 2.62 -8.72 2.51
C SER A 146 2.98 -8.91 3.99
N ALA A 147 3.22 -10.16 4.40
CA ALA A 147 3.75 -10.46 5.74
C ALA A 147 5.24 -10.11 5.90
N THR A 148 5.94 -9.76 4.82
CA THR A 148 7.36 -9.35 4.84
C THR A 148 7.52 -7.87 5.16
N ASN A 149 6.49 -7.06 4.90
CA ASN A 149 6.47 -5.64 5.27
C ASN A 149 5.94 -5.46 6.68
N SER A 150 6.81 -5.04 7.58
CA SER A 150 6.45 -4.83 8.97
C SER A 150 6.39 -3.35 9.32
N TYR A 151 5.30 -3.00 9.98
CA TYR A 151 5.06 -1.70 10.58
C TYR A 151 5.06 -1.85 12.08
N TRP A 152 5.48 -0.78 12.76
CA TRP A 152 5.39 -0.75 14.20
C TRP A 152 5.11 0.64 14.73
N TYR A 153 4.60 0.67 15.95
CA TYR A 153 4.54 1.88 16.77
C TYR A 153 5.22 1.61 18.09
N SER A 154 6.14 2.47 18.50
CA SER A 154 6.71 2.47 19.85
C SER A 154 6.36 3.77 20.54
N SER A 155 6.03 3.68 21.82
CA SER A 155 5.86 4.88 22.66
C SER A 155 7.13 5.74 22.77
N HIS A 156 8.30 5.19 22.44
CA HIS A 156 9.60 5.89 22.57
C HIS A 156 10.03 6.58 21.28
N THR A 157 9.81 5.93 20.14
CA THR A 157 10.34 6.36 18.83
C THR A 157 9.24 6.71 17.82
N GLY A 158 7.97 6.45 18.13
CA GLY A 158 6.82 6.75 17.28
C GLY A 158 6.56 5.66 16.24
N TRP A 159 6.05 6.06 15.07
CA TRP A 159 5.74 5.16 13.96
C TRP A 159 7.02 4.78 13.20
N GLY A 160 7.16 3.49 12.92
CA GLY A 160 8.25 2.96 12.12
C GLY A 160 7.75 2.02 11.03
N TYR A 161 8.60 1.88 10.01
CA TYR A 161 8.38 1.02 8.86
C TYR A 161 9.70 0.31 8.54
N TYR A 162 9.62 -0.99 8.31
CA TYR A 162 10.72 -1.78 7.81
C TYR A 162 10.30 -2.44 6.49
N PRO A 163 10.78 -1.91 5.34
CA PRO A 163 10.57 -2.56 4.05
C PRO A 163 11.32 -3.89 3.99
N ASP A 164 10.87 -4.75 3.10
CA ASP A 164 11.58 -5.96 2.70
C ASP A 164 12.94 -5.69 2.02
#